data_AF-A0A849Q1B3-F1
#
_entry.id   AF-A0A849Q1B3-F1
#
_cell.length_a   1.000
_cell.length_b   1.000
_cell.length_c   1.000
_cell.angle_alpha   90.00
_cell.angle_beta   90.00
_cell.angle_gamma   90.00
#
_symmetry.space_group_name_H-M   'P 1'
#
loop_
_entity.id
_entity.type
_entity.pdbx_description
1 polymer ?
#
loop_
_entity_poly.entity_id
_entity_poly.type
_entity_poly.pdbx_seq_one_letter_code
_entity_poly.pdbx_strand_id
1 'polypeptide(L)'
;MADKKSKGGGGAKKAASKKKGKDEDKEDSLLVERRDDGIIIITINRPERRNALDRHTLAVGRTLIRDIHYDSSARVLIVTGAGDKAFCAGADLKEREHMTMVEVRQYIRYIRDTFTEMESLPIPVIAAINGV
;
A
#
# COMPACT_ATOMS: atom_id res chain seq x y z
N MET A 1 42.43 22.18 -40.97
CA MET A 1 41.37 22.05 -41.99
C MET A 1 40.59 20.79 -41.64
N ALA A 2 39.40 20.87 -41.02
CA ALA A 2 38.11 21.14 -41.67
C ALA A 2 37.80 20.07 -42.74
N ASP A 3 36.65 19.39 -42.82
CA ASP A 3 35.33 19.62 -42.25
C ASP A 3 34.45 18.33 -42.39
N LYS A 4 33.58 18.13 -41.40
CA LYS A 4 32.19 17.64 -41.37
C LYS A 4 31.53 16.74 -42.46
N LYS A 5 30.69 15.86 -41.87
CA LYS A 5 29.29 15.43 -42.19
C LYS A 5 29.07 14.16 -43.03
N SER A 6 28.39 13.18 -42.45
CA SER A 6 26.95 12.93 -42.72
C SER A 6 26.36 11.73 -41.95
N LYS A 7 25.35 12.02 -41.11
CA LYS A 7 24.04 11.34 -40.86
C LYS A 7 24.03 9.80 -40.75
N GLY A 8 23.38 9.15 -39.78
CA GLY A 8 22.25 9.50 -38.93
C GLY A 8 21.39 8.23 -38.75
N GLY A 9 20.75 8.04 -37.60
CA GLY A 9 19.82 6.92 -37.41
C GLY A 9 19.67 6.44 -35.96
N GLY A 10 19.39 7.35 -35.03
CA GLY A 10 18.99 6.99 -33.67
C GLY A 10 17.60 6.37 -33.68
N GLY A 11 17.53 5.04 -33.68
CA GLY A 11 16.30 4.30 -33.45
C GLY A 11 15.91 4.42 -31.97
N ALA A 12 14.98 5.33 -31.68
CA ALA A 12 14.29 5.38 -30.41
C ALA A 12 13.60 4.03 -30.14
N LYS A 13 14.14 3.23 -29.22
CA LYS A 13 13.42 2.10 -28.64
C LYS A 13 12.24 2.68 -27.87
N LYS A 14 11.06 2.67 -28.49
CA LYS A 14 9.78 2.83 -27.80
C LYS A 14 9.73 1.76 -26.70
N ALA A 15 9.94 2.19 -25.46
CA ALA A 15 9.57 1.38 -24.30
C ALA A 15 8.06 1.19 -24.38
N ALA A 16 7.64 -0.04 -24.70
CA ALA A 16 6.25 -0.43 -24.68
C ALA A 16 5.74 -0.28 -23.24
N SER A 17 4.89 0.72 -23.02
CA SER A 17 4.12 0.90 -21.80
C SER A 17 3.20 -0.31 -21.65
N LYS A 18 3.65 -1.31 -20.88
CA LYS A 18 2.83 -2.46 -20.49
C LYS A 18 1.72 -1.91 -19.59
N LYS A 19 0.48 -1.92 -20.10
CA LYS A 19 -0.70 -1.60 -19.27
C LYS A 19 -0.76 -2.62 -18.14
N LYS A 20 -0.46 -2.19 -16.91
CA LYS A 20 -0.73 -2.99 -15.70
C LYS A 20 -2.22 -3.33 -15.66
N GLY A 21 -2.51 -4.61 -15.43
CA GLY A 21 -3.88 -5.12 -15.34
C GLY A 21 -4.50 -4.79 -13.98
N LYS A 22 -5.83 -4.67 -13.93
CA LYS A 22 -6.63 -4.36 -12.73
C LYS A 22 -6.41 -5.31 -11.54
N ASP A 23 -5.84 -6.49 -11.77
CA ASP A 23 -5.66 -7.55 -10.77
C ASP A 23 -4.24 -7.59 -10.18
N GLU A 24 -3.22 -7.09 -10.90
CA GLU A 24 -1.83 -6.97 -10.38
C GLU A 24 -1.73 -5.91 -9.27
N ASP A 25 -2.61 -4.90 -9.30
CA ASP A 25 -2.64 -3.82 -8.30
C ASP A 25 -3.12 -4.30 -6.91
N LYS A 26 -3.72 -5.50 -6.81
CA LYS A 26 -4.21 -6.05 -5.54
C LYS A 26 -3.12 -6.82 -4.79
N GLU A 27 -2.36 -7.67 -5.47
CA GLU A 27 -1.34 -8.53 -4.85
C GLU A 27 -0.26 -7.71 -4.11
N ASP A 28 0.05 -6.49 -4.59
CA ASP A 28 1.06 -5.60 -3.99
C ASP A 28 0.48 -4.47 -3.12
N SER A 29 -0.80 -4.57 -2.68
CA SER A 29 -1.47 -3.49 -1.93
C SER A 29 -0.80 -3.13 -0.59
N LEU A 30 -0.05 -4.07 0.00
CA LEU A 30 0.78 -3.87 1.18
C LEU A 30 2.17 -4.47 0.94
N LEU A 31 3.22 -3.68 1.14
CA LEU A 31 4.60 -4.16 1.18
C LEU A 31 5.02 -4.35 2.63
N VAL A 32 5.75 -5.43 2.91
CA VAL A 32 6.19 -5.79 4.26
C VAL A 32 7.71 -5.95 4.30
N GLU A 33 8.37 -5.18 5.14
CA GLU A 33 9.79 -5.33 5.47
C GLU A 33 9.90 -5.83 6.91
N ARG A 34 10.65 -6.92 7.13
CA ARG A 34 10.95 -7.47 8.46
C ARG A 34 12.44 -7.36 8.69
N ARG A 35 12.84 -6.71 9.78
CA ARG A 35 14.24 -6.51 10.16
C ARG A 35 14.64 -7.46 11.27
N ASP A 36 15.93 -7.79 11.32
CA ASP A 36 16.49 -8.70 12.34
C ASP A 36 16.44 -8.13 13.77
N ASP A 37 16.26 -6.82 13.92
CA ASP A 37 16.12 -6.13 15.21
C ASP A 37 14.68 -6.13 15.76
N GLY A 38 13.75 -6.81 15.08
CA GLY A 38 12.35 -6.95 15.47
C GLY A 38 11.45 -5.82 14.99
N ILE A 39 11.93 -4.94 14.12
CA ILE A 39 11.11 -3.89 13.49
C ILE A 39 10.40 -4.45 12.26
N ILE A 40 9.10 -4.24 12.19
CA ILE A 40 8.26 -4.61 11.05
C ILE A 40 7.71 -3.33 10.43
N ILE A 41 7.87 -3.16 9.12
CA ILE A 41 7.36 -2.00 8.39
C ILE A 41 6.32 -2.47 7.38
N ILE A 42 5.10 -1.98 7.53
CA ILE A 42 4.02 -2.15 6.57
C ILE A 42 3.88 -0.85 5.77
N THR A 43 3.99 -0.95 4.45
CA THR A 43 3.77 0.17 3.53
C THR A 43 2.49 -0.05 2.74
N ILE A 44 1.51 0.85 2.87
CA ILE A 44 0.33 0.86 2.01
C ILE A 44 0.75 1.29 0.62
N ASN A 45 0.66 0.39 -0.37
CA ASN A 45 1.25 0.57 -1.68
C ASN A 45 0.19 0.65 -2.77
N ARG A 46 -0.63 1.71 -2.68
CA ARG A 46 -1.63 2.08 -3.69
C ARG A 46 -1.52 3.57 -4.02
N PRO A 47 -0.33 4.08 -4.40
CA PRO A 47 -0.09 5.52 -4.54
C PRO A 47 -1.01 6.19 -5.58
N GLU A 48 -1.41 5.47 -6.62
CA GLU A 48 -2.38 5.89 -7.64
C GLU A 48 -3.81 6.08 -7.10
N ARG A 49 -4.11 5.48 -5.94
CA ARG A 49 -5.35 5.66 -5.17
C ARG A 49 -5.13 6.44 -3.89
N ARG A 50 -4.02 7.17 -3.77
CA ARG A 50 -3.63 7.90 -2.53
C ARG A 50 -3.63 6.98 -1.30
N ASN A 51 -3.20 5.73 -1.49
CA ASN A 51 -3.12 4.73 -0.43
C ASN A 51 -4.45 4.51 0.30
N ALA A 52 -5.58 4.66 -0.41
CA ALA A 52 -6.89 4.34 0.15
C ALA A 52 -7.02 2.86 0.49
N LEU A 53 -7.87 2.52 1.46
CA LEU A 53 -8.04 1.17 2.00
C LEU A 53 -9.24 0.49 1.34
N ASP A 54 -9.04 -0.39 0.37
CA ASP A 54 -10.14 -1.25 -0.13
C ASP A 54 -10.30 -2.52 0.72
N ARG A 55 -11.35 -3.30 0.48
CA ARG A 55 -11.59 -4.56 1.21
C ARG A 55 -10.43 -5.54 1.13
N HIS A 56 -9.74 -5.59 -0.01
CA HIS A 56 -8.60 -6.50 -0.19
C HIS A 56 -7.43 -6.06 0.69
N THR A 57 -7.07 -4.79 0.65
CA THR A 57 -6.00 -4.19 1.47
C THR A 57 -6.26 -4.41 2.96
N LEU A 58 -7.51 -4.23 3.41
CA LEU A 58 -7.90 -4.48 4.81
C LEU A 58 -7.78 -5.97 5.18
N ALA A 59 -8.15 -6.89 4.29
CA ALA A 59 -8.06 -8.33 4.54
C ALA A 59 -6.61 -8.81 4.65
N VAL A 60 -5.73 -8.33 3.77
CA VAL A 60 -4.29 -8.59 3.85
C VAL A 60 -3.72 -7.98 5.14
N GLY A 61 -4.07 -6.73 5.44
CA GLY A 61 -3.62 -6.03 6.66
C GLY A 61 -4.01 -6.76 7.95
N ARG A 62 -5.25 -7.25 8.06
CA ARG A 62 -5.70 -8.04 9.21
C ARG A 62 -4.93 -9.35 9.37
N THR A 63 -4.61 -10.02 8.26
CA THR A 63 -3.77 -11.22 8.30
C THR A 63 -2.41 -10.88 8.89
N LEU A 64 -1.77 -9.82 8.40
CA LEU A 64 -0.47 -9.34 8.90
C LEU A 64 -0.53 -8.94 10.38
N ILE A 65 -1.55 -8.19 10.80
CA ILE A 65 -1.74 -7.81 12.21
C ILE A 65 -1.83 -9.05 13.09
N ARG A 66 -2.60 -10.06 12.67
CA ARG A 66 -2.72 -11.31 13.43
C ARG A 66 -1.40 -12.07 13.48
N ASP A 67 -0.65 -12.13 12.39
CA ASP A 67 0.66 -12.79 12.36
C ASP A 67 1.64 -12.08 13.29
N ILE A 68 1.65 -10.74 13.31
CA ILE A 68 2.47 -9.91 14.21
C ILE A 68 2.08 -10.14 15.67
N HIS A 69 0.79 -10.29 15.97
CA HIS A 69 0.31 -10.51 17.34
C HIS A 69 0.93 -11.77 18.00
N TYR A 70 1.19 -12.81 17.21
CA TYR A 70 1.77 -14.07 17.68
C TYR A 70 3.28 -14.21 17.43
N ASP A 71 3.93 -13.18 16.88
CA ASP A 71 5.36 -13.17 16.58
C ASP A 71 6.16 -12.64 17.77
N SER A 72 6.81 -13.54 18.51
CA SER A 72 7.62 -13.17 19.68
C SER A 72 8.90 -12.40 19.34
N SER A 73 9.30 -12.35 18.06
CA SER A 73 10.44 -11.55 17.59
C SER A 73 10.04 -10.11 17.27
N ALA A 74 8.74 -9.84 17.06
CA ALA A 74 8.24 -8.50 16.77
C ALA A 74 8.37 -7.59 17.99
N ARG A 75 8.92 -6.40 17.79
CA ARG A 75 9.16 -5.41 18.85
C ARG A 75 8.48 -4.08 18.57
N VAL A 76 8.35 -3.69 17.30
CA VAL A 76 7.70 -2.45 16.87
C VAL A 76 7.07 -2.68 15.49
N LEU A 77 5.84 -2.22 15.31
CA LEU A 77 5.22 -2.10 14.00
C LEU A 77 5.26 -0.63 13.54
N ILE A 78 5.76 -0.38 12.33
CA ILE A 78 5.70 0.91 11.65
C ILE A 78 4.74 0.78 10.47
N VAL A 79 3.82 1.72 10.33
CA VAL A 79 2.92 1.81 9.18
C VAL A 79 3.19 3.12 8.43
N THR A 80 3.33 3.05 7.11
CA THR A 80 3.55 4.21 6.23
C THR A 80 2.78 4.05 4.91
N GLY A 81 2.68 5.13 4.13
CA GLY A 81 2.16 5.09 2.75
C GLY A 81 3.30 5.07 1.73
N ALA A 82 3.11 4.42 0.57
CA ALA A 82 4.03 4.50 -0.53
C ALA A 82 3.99 5.88 -1.20
N GLY A 83 5.15 6.34 -1.69
CA GLY A 83 5.29 7.63 -2.36
C GLY A 83 5.39 8.82 -1.38
N ASP A 84 5.12 10.02 -1.89
CA ASP A 84 5.29 11.30 -1.19
C ASP A 84 4.01 12.15 -1.14
N LYS A 85 2.90 11.63 -1.68
CA LYS A 85 1.65 12.39 -1.85
C LYS A 85 0.66 12.21 -0.70
N ALA A 86 0.55 10.98 -0.20
CA ALA A 86 -0.48 10.61 0.77
C ALA A 86 0.00 9.48 1.65
N PHE A 87 -0.24 9.57 2.95
CA PHE A 87 -0.06 8.44 3.86
C PHE A 87 -1.17 7.42 3.60
N CYS A 88 -2.42 7.86 3.73
CA CYS A 88 -3.62 7.06 3.49
C CYS A 88 -4.83 7.99 3.39
N ALA A 89 -5.51 8.01 2.24
CA ALA A 89 -6.72 8.81 2.05
C ALA A 89 -7.97 8.26 2.78
N GLY A 90 -7.82 7.20 3.58
CA GLY A 90 -8.90 6.54 4.30
C GLY A 90 -9.64 5.52 3.43
N ALA A 91 -10.96 5.47 3.54
CA ALA A 91 -11.79 4.52 2.80
C ALA A 91 -11.71 4.74 1.28
N ASP A 92 -11.62 3.66 0.49
CA ASP A 92 -11.63 3.72 -0.97
C ASP A 92 -13.03 4.08 -1.49
N LEU A 93 -13.23 5.36 -1.80
CA LEU A 93 -14.51 5.88 -2.29
C LEU A 93 -14.94 5.25 -3.63
N LYS A 94 -13.99 4.82 -4.47
CA LYS A 94 -14.33 4.17 -5.75
C LYS A 94 -14.83 2.74 -5.54
N GLU A 95 -14.36 2.05 -4.51
CA GLU A 95 -14.96 0.76 -4.12
C GLU A 95 -16.35 0.99 -3.53
N ARG A 96 -16.51 2.05 -2.73
CA ARG A 96 -17.77 2.43 -2.10
C ARG A 96 -18.89 2.79 -3.09
N GLU A 97 -18.56 3.36 -4.24
CA GLU A 97 -19.53 3.72 -5.31
C GLU A 97 -20.38 2.51 -5.79
N HIS A 98 -19.87 1.30 -5.63
CA HIS A 98 -20.53 0.06 -6.06
C HIS A 98 -21.21 -0.71 -4.92
N MET A 99 -21.23 -0.15 -3.71
CA MET A 99 -21.79 -0.81 -2.52
C MET A 99 -23.22 -0.36 -2.22
N THR A 100 -24.05 -1.31 -1.80
CA THR A 100 -25.32 -1.04 -1.13
C THR A 100 -25.08 -0.43 0.27
N MET A 101 -26.11 0.18 0.86
CA MET A 101 -26.00 0.75 2.22
C MET A 101 -25.62 -0.30 3.30
N VAL A 102 -26.01 -1.56 3.11
CA VAL A 102 -25.64 -2.66 4.01
C VAL A 102 -24.15 -2.95 3.88
N GLU A 103 -23.65 -3.06 2.65
CA GLU A 103 -22.23 -3.30 2.38
C GLU A 103 -21.35 -2.14 2.86
N VAL A 104 -21.79 -0.88 2.70
CA VAL A 104 -21.09 0.29 3.24
C VAL A 104 -20.94 0.19 4.76
N ARG A 105 -22.02 -0.22 5.46
CA ARG A 105 -21.98 -0.39 6.92
C ARG A 105 -21.00 -1.50 7.32
N GLN A 106 -21.02 -2.63 6.62
CA GLN A 106 -20.11 -3.74 6.85
C GLN A 106 -18.65 -3.32 6.60
N TYR A 107 -18.40 -2.57 5.53
CA TYR A 107 -17.08 -2.09 5.16
C TYR A 107 -16.53 -1.08 6.18
N ILE A 108 -17.33 -0.10 6.62
CA ILE A 108 -16.91 0.84 7.69
C ILE A 108 -16.63 0.09 8.98
N ARG A 109 -17.46 -0.89 9.35
CA ARG A 109 -17.19 -1.74 10.51
C ARG A 109 -15.88 -2.50 10.34
N TYR A 110 -15.63 -3.06 9.16
CA TYR A 110 -14.41 -3.81 8.88
C TYR A 110 -13.15 -2.95 9.00
N ILE A 111 -13.19 -1.71 8.54
CA ILE A 111 -12.12 -0.72 8.77
C ILE A 111 -11.87 -0.54 10.26
N ARG A 112 -12.93 -0.27 11.03
CA ARG A 112 -12.83 -0.04 12.49
C ARG A 112 -12.26 -1.25 13.20
N ASP A 113 -12.80 -2.45 12.94
CA ASP A 113 -12.36 -3.69 13.57
C ASP A 113 -10.88 -3.98 13.24
N THR A 114 -10.41 -3.63 12.03
CA THR A 114 -8.99 -3.75 11.65
C THR A 114 -8.09 -2.85 12.50
N PHE A 115 -8.46 -1.59 12.69
CA PHE A 115 -7.66 -0.67 13.49
C PHE A 115 -7.74 -0.97 14.98
N THR A 116 -8.89 -1.43 15.50
CA THR A 116 -9.01 -1.91 16.88
C THR A 116 -8.08 -3.08 17.14
N GLU A 117 -7.96 -4.02 16.20
CA GLU A 117 -7.01 -5.14 16.32
C GLU A 117 -5.56 -4.67 16.28
N MET A 118 -5.24 -3.72 15.39
CA MET A 118 -3.90 -3.11 15.33
C MET A 118 -3.54 -2.39 16.65
N GLU A 119 -4.49 -1.65 17.24
CA GLU A 119 -4.32 -0.97 18.52
C GLU A 119 -4.11 -1.96 19.68
N SER A 120 -4.71 -3.15 19.58
CA SER A 120 -4.60 -4.21 20.60
C SER A 120 -3.29 -5.02 20.55
N LEU A 121 -2.38 -4.70 19.62
CA LEU A 121 -1.09 -5.40 19.52
C LEU A 121 -0.28 -5.23 20.82
N PRO A 122 0.44 -6.28 21.28
CA PRO A 122 1.25 -6.22 22.49
C PRO A 122 2.58 -5.46 22.30
N ILE A 123 2.72 -4.74 21.18
CA ILE A 123 3.92 -3.99 20.79
C ILE A 123 3.53 -2.56 20.37
N PRO A 124 4.44 -1.58 20.48
CA PRO A 124 4.20 -0.24 19.96
C PRO A 124 3.91 -0.22 18.45
N VAL A 125 2.93 0.58 18.04
CA VAL A 125 2.60 0.85 16.64
C VAL A 125 2.87 2.33 16.34
N ILE A 126 3.65 2.60 15.30
CA ILE A 126 4.05 3.94 14.88
C ILE A 126 3.49 4.23 13.49
N ALA A 127 2.74 5.31 13.35
CA ALA A 127 2.37 5.86 12.04
C ALA A 127 3.46 6.83 11.56
N ALA A 128 4.15 6.48 10.48
CA ALA A 128 5.07 7.37 9.79
C ALA A 128 4.32 8.13 8.69
N ILE A 129 3.75 9.29 9.05
CA ILE A 129 2.88 10.07 8.16
C ILE A 129 3.72 10.82 7.12
N ASN A 130 3.70 10.34 5.88
CA ASN A 130 4.48 10.86 4.75
C ASN A 130 3.68 11.71 3.76
N GLY A 131 2.43 12.04 4.07
CA GLY A 131 1.55 12.83 3.21
C GLY A 131 0.14 12.96 3.78
N VAL A 132 -0.75 13.60 3.01
CA VAL A 132 -2.15 13.89 3.41
C VAL A 132 -3.04 12.67 3.35
#